data_AF-A0A934ZK68-F1
#
_entry.id   AF-A0A934ZK68-F1
#
_cell.length_a   1.000
_cell.length_b   1.000
_cell.length_c   1.000
_cell.angle_alpha   90.00
_cell.angle_beta   90.00
_cell.angle_gamma   90.00
#
_symmetry.space_group_name_H-M   'P 1'
#
loop_
_entity.id
_entity.type
_entity.pdbx_description
1 polymer ?
#
loop_
_entity_poly.entity_id
_entity_poly.type
_entity_poly.pdbx_seq_one_letter_code
_entity_poly.pdbx_strand_id
1 'polypeptide(L)'
;MDLRRTLGPAVLLAVLGSCSGHADEVDQAVGELVVCGSGPTVEGIDVSQWQSTVNWPMVRAAGKRFAIARILHWPTRDTQFDRNWREIRANGLIRGAYIYFDPRYEVAAQADIVVRAVGRLGQGDLPVTLDVEQPPPGLPSPTRYAAMVRDLADRIEAGTGRRPMIYTGRYYWPSYVQSTAFRDHPLWHAQYTTTQPCPYIADAWRNWAFWQYSSTGRVSGISGNVDLDRFNGTYAELQRLAGFPAPAVDAGTPRDVPVVRDVPAASDAPVVRDVPAASDASVVRDVPAASDAPVARCPRGDRSPPRRPPPRLVDGGPSRPPASPHAPPPPPPPPPPLRSRDVAR
;
A
#
# COMPACT_ATOMS: atom_id res chain seq x y z
N MET A 1 2.53 90.51 -7.07
CA MET A 1 3.53 90.72 -8.13
C MET A 1 4.70 89.79 -7.83
N ASP A 2 4.92 88.82 -8.72
CA ASP A 2 6.20 88.50 -9.38
C ASP A 2 7.51 88.83 -8.63
N LEU A 3 8.59 88.05 -8.67
CA LEU A 3 9.00 86.98 -9.57
C LEU A 3 10.20 86.24 -8.93
N ARG A 4 10.41 85.02 -9.41
CA ARG A 4 11.54 84.10 -9.21
C ARG A 4 12.93 84.69 -9.56
N ARG A 5 13.99 84.17 -8.91
CA ARG A 5 15.26 83.57 -9.47
C ARG A 5 16.40 83.62 -8.42
N THR A 6 16.78 82.50 -7.80
CA THR A 6 17.86 81.52 -8.13
C THR A 6 19.30 82.02 -8.08
N LEU A 7 20.10 81.40 -7.18
CA LEU A 7 21.54 81.11 -7.29
C LEU A 7 21.86 79.88 -6.40
N GLY A 8 22.65 78.93 -6.91
CA GLY A 8 22.97 77.61 -6.32
C GLY A 8 23.90 77.65 -5.09
N PRO A 9 24.44 76.51 -4.59
CA PRO A 9 25.25 75.58 -5.38
C PRO A 9 25.05 74.07 -5.08
N ALA A 10 25.83 73.27 -5.83
CA ALA A 10 25.90 71.82 -5.87
C ALA A 10 25.93 71.08 -4.52
N VAL A 11 25.13 70.03 -4.42
CA VAL A 11 25.19 69.04 -3.34
C VAL A 11 25.82 67.75 -3.89
N LEU A 12 26.89 67.36 -3.22
CA LEU A 12 27.64 66.12 -3.37
C LEU A 12 26.74 64.91 -3.06
N LEU A 13 26.71 63.95 -3.97
CA LEU A 13 25.93 62.72 -3.85
C LEU A 13 26.54 61.81 -2.77
N ALA A 14 25.84 61.59 -1.66
CA ALA A 14 26.09 60.49 -0.74
C ALA A 14 24.97 59.46 -0.89
N VAL A 15 25.26 58.33 -1.53
CA VAL A 15 24.35 57.20 -1.63
C VAL A 15 24.40 56.43 -0.32
N LEU A 16 23.38 56.59 0.52
CA LEU A 16 23.08 55.66 1.60
C LEU A 16 22.05 54.65 1.06
N GLY A 17 22.51 53.42 0.80
CA GLY A 17 21.66 52.29 0.47
C GLY A 17 20.82 51.91 1.69
N SER A 18 19.52 52.20 1.63
CA SER A 18 18.54 51.68 2.58
C SER A 18 18.13 50.27 2.15
N CYS A 19 18.54 49.27 2.93
CA CYS A 19 18.08 47.90 2.79
C CYS A 19 16.61 47.79 3.22
N SER A 20 15.69 47.88 2.26
CA SER A 20 14.32 47.39 2.46
C SER A 20 14.27 45.95 1.98
N GLY A 21 14.62 45.02 2.86
CA GLY A 21 14.41 43.59 2.64
C GLY A 21 12.91 43.30 2.61
N HIS A 22 12.33 43.32 1.41
CA HIS A 22 11.14 42.53 1.16
C HIS A 22 11.62 41.08 1.18
N ALA A 23 11.31 40.37 2.26
CA ALA A 23 11.35 38.93 2.24
C ALA A 23 10.27 38.51 1.24
N ASP A 24 10.68 38.28 -0.01
CA ASP A 24 9.91 37.48 -0.94
C ASP A 24 9.75 36.13 -0.26
N GLU A 25 8.57 35.93 0.33
CA GLU A 25 8.12 34.65 0.82
C GLU A 25 8.02 33.76 -0.43
N VAL A 26 9.09 33.00 -0.66
CA VAL A 26 9.14 32.02 -1.73
C VAL A 26 8.11 30.97 -1.37
N ASP A 27 6.91 31.10 -1.95
CA ASP A 27 5.88 30.08 -1.93
C ASP A 27 6.46 28.88 -2.68
N GLN A 28 7.19 28.02 -1.96
CA GLN A 28 7.67 26.78 -2.49
C GLN A 28 6.45 25.90 -2.68
N ALA A 29 5.92 25.91 -3.89
CA ALA A 29 5.14 24.82 -4.43
C ALA A 29 5.98 23.54 -4.24
N VAL A 30 5.71 22.82 -3.15
CA VAL A 30 6.31 21.52 -2.87
C VAL A 30 5.74 20.55 -3.89
N GLY A 31 6.46 20.40 -5.01
CA GLY A 31 6.12 19.46 -6.07
C GLY A 31 6.07 18.02 -5.58
N GLU A 32 5.38 17.19 -6.35
CA GLU A 32 5.22 15.75 -6.07
C GLU A 32 6.54 15.06 -5.72
N LEU A 33 6.56 14.34 -4.60
CA LEU A 33 7.75 13.64 -4.13
C LEU A 33 7.71 12.18 -4.57
N VAL A 34 8.67 11.76 -5.40
CA VAL A 34 8.92 10.34 -5.67
C VAL A 34 9.61 9.75 -4.45
N VAL A 35 8.96 8.78 -3.79
CA VAL A 35 9.55 8.10 -2.63
C VAL A 35 9.63 6.61 -2.91
N CYS A 36 10.85 6.14 -3.15
CA CYS A 36 11.13 4.70 -3.18
C CYS A 36 11.16 4.12 -1.78
N GLY A 37 10.73 2.86 -1.65
CA GLY A 37 11.05 2.09 -0.46
C GLY A 37 12.57 2.02 -0.33
N SER A 38 13.11 2.43 0.81
CA SER A 38 14.56 2.53 1.03
C SER A 38 15.21 1.18 1.38
N GLY A 39 14.44 0.08 1.35
CA GLY A 39 14.86 -1.24 1.77
C GLY A 39 13.83 -2.33 1.46
N PRO A 40 13.79 -3.44 2.24
CA PRO A 40 12.85 -4.52 2.01
C PRO A 40 11.41 -4.04 2.17
N THR A 41 10.49 -4.70 1.46
CA THR A 41 9.06 -4.50 1.62
C THR A 41 8.41 -5.80 2.06
N VAL A 42 7.28 -5.66 2.77
CA VAL A 42 6.44 -6.79 3.16
C VAL A 42 5.17 -6.77 2.33
N GLU A 43 4.79 -7.91 1.79
CA GLU A 43 3.63 -8.06 0.91
C GLU A 43 2.33 -8.26 1.73
N GLY A 44 1.28 -7.55 1.33
CA GLY A 44 -0.07 -7.66 1.87
C GLY A 44 -1.14 -7.47 0.81
N ILE A 45 -2.38 -7.36 1.29
CA ILE A 45 -3.60 -7.09 0.51
C ILE A 45 -4.56 -6.25 1.36
N ASP A 46 -5.52 -5.62 0.72
CA ASP A 46 -6.74 -5.17 1.37
C ASP A 46 -7.98 -5.77 0.73
N VAL A 47 -9.03 -5.94 1.54
CA VAL A 47 -10.23 -6.67 1.16
C VAL A 47 -11.48 -6.01 1.72
N SER A 48 -12.57 -6.27 1.03
CA SER A 48 -13.92 -5.92 1.45
C SER A 48 -14.87 -7.06 1.08
N GLN A 49 -16.18 -6.85 1.18
CA GLN A 49 -17.18 -7.79 0.69
C GLN A 49 -17.02 -8.14 -0.79
N TRP A 50 -16.36 -7.29 -1.58
CA TRP A 50 -16.14 -7.53 -3.01
C TRP A 50 -15.26 -8.75 -3.29
N GLN A 51 -14.39 -9.14 -2.36
CA GLN A 51 -13.56 -10.35 -2.46
C GLN A 51 -14.29 -11.60 -1.97
N SER A 52 -15.58 -11.49 -1.59
CA SER A 52 -16.41 -12.59 -1.10
C SER A 52 -15.71 -13.35 0.04
N THR A 53 -15.88 -14.67 0.11
CA THR A 53 -15.27 -15.53 1.13
C THR A 53 -13.81 -15.84 0.78
N VAL A 54 -12.88 -15.16 1.45
CA VAL A 54 -11.44 -15.40 1.34
C VAL A 54 -11.01 -16.71 2.01
N ASN A 55 -10.14 -17.47 1.36
CA ASN A 55 -9.39 -18.59 1.93
C ASN A 55 -8.03 -18.09 2.46
N TRP A 56 -8.01 -17.74 3.75
CA TRP A 56 -6.86 -17.13 4.42
C TRP A 56 -5.61 -18.02 4.53
N PRO A 57 -5.70 -19.35 4.76
CA PRO A 57 -4.54 -20.24 4.67
C PRO A 57 -3.80 -20.12 3.32
N MET A 58 -4.54 -20.05 2.21
CA MET A 58 -3.95 -19.90 0.88
C MET A 58 -3.33 -18.52 0.68
N VAL A 59 -3.95 -17.46 1.19
CA VAL A 59 -3.38 -16.09 1.16
C VAL A 59 -2.05 -16.03 1.93
N ARG A 60 -1.97 -16.68 3.10
CA ARG A 60 -0.73 -16.80 3.87
C ARG A 60 0.35 -17.59 3.12
N ALA A 61 -0.04 -18.71 2.53
CA ALA A 61 0.84 -19.57 1.73
C ALA A 61 1.36 -18.85 0.46
N ALA A 62 0.56 -17.95 -0.11
CA ALA A 62 0.95 -17.07 -1.22
C ALA A 62 1.93 -15.95 -0.82
N GLY A 63 2.43 -15.96 0.42
CA GLY A 63 3.48 -15.06 0.89
C GLY A 63 2.98 -13.76 1.53
N LYS A 64 1.66 -13.51 1.57
CA LYS A 64 1.11 -12.33 2.24
C LYS A 64 1.31 -12.41 3.76
N ARG A 65 1.55 -11.26 4.37
CA ARG A 65 1.91 -11.14 5.80
C ARG A 65 1.02 -10.20 6.59
N PHE A 66 0.31 -9.31 5.90
CA PHE A 66 -0.77 -8.52 6.49
C PHE A 66 -1.97 -8.48 5.55
N ALA A 67 -3.14 -8.17 6.13
CA ALA A 67 -4.31 -7.79 5.36
C ALA A 67 -5.12 -6.71 6.09
N ILE A 68 -5.70 -5.77 5.34
CA ILE A 68 -6.53 -4.68 5.88
C ILE A 68 -7.98 -4.87 5.39
N ALA A 69 -8.95 -4.95 6.32
CA ALA A 69 -10.34 -5.25 5.99
C ALA A 69 -11.27 -4.04 6.15
N ARG A 70 -12.17 -3.82 5.18
CA ARG A 70 -13.15 -2.72 5.27
C ARG A 70 -14.18 -2.97 6.38
N ILE A 71 -14.42 -1.97 7.21
CA ILE A 71 -15.50 -1.95 8.22
C ILE A 71 -16.81 -1.48 7.59
N LEU A 72 -16.73 -0.35 6.88
CA LEU A 72 -17.88 0.44 6.48
C LEU A 72 -17.57 1.18 5.17
N HIS A 73 -18.54 1.17 4.26
CA HIS A 73 -18.71 2.20 3.24
C HIS A 73 -20.15 2.67 3.33
N TRP A 74 -20.34 3.85 3.93
CA TRP A 74 -21.66 4.31 4.35
C TRP A 74 -22.68 4.27 3.19
N PRO A 75 -23.94 3.86 3.44
CA PRO A 75 -24.54 3.46 4.73
C PRO A 75 -24.30 1.99 5.11
N THR A 76 -23.53 1.25 4.32
CA THR A 76 -23.51 -0.20 4.39
C THR A 76 -22.29 -0.71 5.15
N ARG A 77 -22.52 -1.35 6.30
CA ARG A 77 -21.47 -2.13 6.98
C ARG A 77 -21.02 -3.23 6.04
N ASP A 78 -19.71 -3.45 5.96
CA ASP A 78 -19.16 -4.50 5.12
C ASP A 78 -19.54 -5.88 5.68
N THR A 79 -20.24 -6.67 4.88
CA THR A 79 -20.79 -7.97 5.29
C THR A 79 -19.72 -9.01 5.61
N GLN A 80 -18.48 -8.82 5.12
CA GLN A 80 -17.39 -9.76 5.36
C GLN A 80 -16.45 -9.30 6.49
N PHE A 81 -16.63 -8.10 7.05
CA PHE A 81 -15.70 -7.53 8.02
C PHE A 81 -15.43 -8.46 9.21
N ASP A 82 -16.47 -8.90 9.91
CA ASP A 82 -16.29 -9.68 11.16
C ASP A 82 -15.58 -11.02 10.90
N ARG A 83 -15.86 -11.64 9.74
CA ARG A 83 -15.15 -12.85 9.30
C ARG A 83 -13.69 -12.52 8.98
N ASN A 84 -13.43 -11.54 8.13
CA ASN A 84 -12.07 -11.17 7.72
C ASN A 84 -11.23 -10.76 8.93
N TRP A 85 -11.75 -9.90 9.80
CA TRP A 85 -11.08 -9.43 11.02
C TRP A 85 -10.63 -10.57 11.93
N ARG A 86 -11.45 -11.62 12.10
CA ARG A 86 -11.08 -12.80 12.89
C ARG A 86 -10.10 -13.69 12.14
N GLU A 87 -10.39 -14.03 10.88
CA GLU A 87 -9.64 -15.03 10.12
C GLU A 87 -8.24 -14.56 9.73
N ILE A 88 -8.03 -13.27 9.47
CA ILE A 88 -6.69 -12.72 9.20
C ILE A 88 -5.75 -13.04 10.37
N ARG A 89 -6.20 -12.75 11.60
CA ARG A 89 -5.44 -13.05 12.83
C ARG A 89 -5.29 -14.56 13.03
N ALA A 90 -6.36 -15.34 12.86
CA ALA A 90 -6.34 -16.79 13.06
C ALA A 90 -5.33 -17.50 12.14
N ASN A 91 -5.03 -16.93 10.97
CA ASN A 91 -4.04 -17.44 10.02
C ASN A 91 -2.65 -16.77 10.17
N GLY A 92 -2.45 -16.07 11.29
CA GLY A 92 -1.18 -15.47 11.69
C GLY A 92 -0.76 -14.25 10.89
N LEU A 93 -1.64 -13.67 10.06
CA LEU A 93 -1.35 -12.41 9.39
C LEU A 93 -1.57 -11.26 10.39
N ILE A 94 -0.82 -10.18 10.20
CA ILE A 94 -1.10 -8.91 10.87
C ILE A 94 -2.38 -8.35 10.26
N ARG A 95 -3.35 -7.97 11.11
CA ARG A 95 -4.63 -7.45 10.63
C ARG A 95 -4.71 -5.94 10.77
N GLY A 96 -5.31 -5.30 9.78
CA GLY A 96 -5.74 -3.92 9.82
C GLY A 96 -7.22 -3.82 9.49
N ALA A 97 -7.79 -2.64 9.75
CA ALA A 97 -9.15 -2.32 9.38
C ALA A 97 -9.20 -0.92 8.79
N TYR A 98 -10.13 -0.67 7.87
CA TYR A 98 -10.34 0.67 7.32
C TYR A 98 -11.81 1.06 7.30
N ILE A 99 -12.06 2.37 7.39
CA ILE A 99 -13.35 2.99 7.12
C ILE A 99 -13.23 3.86 5.88
N TYR A 100 -14.14 3.67 4.93
CA TYR A 100 -14.31 4.62 3.83
C TYR A 100 -15.01 5.86 4.39
N PHE A 101 -14.29 6.97 4.43
CA PHE A 101 -14.78 8.20 5.01
C PHE A 101 -15.74 8.91 4.06
N ASP A 102 -16.95 9.20 4.55
CA ASP A 102 -17.92 9.96 3.78
C ASP A 102 -18.32 11.24 4.55
N PRO A 103 -17.88 12.43 4.10
CA PRO A 103 -18.15 13.69 4.79
C PRO A 103 -19.61 14.15 4.69
N ARG A 104 -20.48 13.42 3.99
CA ARG A 104 -21.92 13.71 3.98
C ARG A 104 -22.63 13.23 5.24
N TYR A 105 -21.96 12.41 6.05
CA TYR A 105 -22.54 11.79 7.25
C TYR A 105 -21.80 12.21 8.52
N GLU A 106 -22.50 12.09 9.64
CA GLU A 106 -22.00 12.50 10.95
C GLU A 106 -20.70 11.76 11.30
N VAL A 107 -19.64 12.54 11.53
CA VAL A 107 -18.30 12.04 11.85
C VAL A 107 -18.32 11.18 13.12
N ALA A 108 -19.07 11.60 14.14
CA ALA A 108 -19.24 10.86 15.38
C ALA A 108 -19.85 9.47 15.15
N ALA A 109 -20.88 9.36 14.32
CA ALA A 109 -21.54 8.08 14.03
C ALA A 109 -20.60 7.11 13.29
N GLN A 110 -19.80 7.63 12.35
CA GLN A 110 -18.77 6.86 11.66
C GLN A 110 -17.70 6.34 12.64
N ALA A 111 -17.21 7.19 13.54
CA ALA A 111 -16.26 6.81 14.58
C ALA A 111 -16.84 5.73 15.52
N ASP A 112 -18.08 5.89 15.97
CA ASP A 112 -18.74 4.93 16.86
C ASP A 112 -18.90 3.54 16.21
N ILE A 113 -19.13 3.48 14.90
CA ILE A 113 -19.17 2.21 14.16
C ILE A 113 -17.79 1.56 14.16
N VAL A 114 -16.73 2.33 13.88
CA VAL A 114 -15.35 1.84 13.88
C VAL A 114 -14.98 1.31 15.25
N VAL A 115 -15.15 2.11 16.31
CA VAL A 115 -14.75 1.75 17.67
C VAL A 115 -15.51 0.52 18.16
N ARG A 116 -16.80 0.39 17.84
CA ARG A 116 -17.57 -0.83 18.14
C ARG A 116 -17.10 -2.06 17.36
N ALA A 117 -16.60 -1.87 16.13
CA ALA A 117 -16.16 -2.97 15.28
C ALA A 117 -14.80 -3.55 15.71
N VAL A 118 -13.85 -2.70 16.13
CA VAL A 118 -12.49 -3.15 16.46
C VAL A 118 -12.14 -3.12 17.94
N GLY A 119 -12.84 -2.31 18.75
CA GLY A 119 -12.51 -2.08 20.16
C GLY A 119 -11.15 -1.38 20.33
N ARG A 120 -10.54 -1.59 21.51
CA ARG A 120 -9.15 -1.18 21.74
C ARG A 120 -8.21 -2.08 20.92
N LEU A 121 -7.31 -1.47 20.15
CA LEU A 121 -6.36 -2.20 19.33
C LEU A 121 -5.23 -2.76 20.20
N GLY A 122 -4.96 -4.06 20.04
CA GLY A 122 -3.92 -4.76 20.79
C GLY A 122 -2.76 -5.20 19.91
N GLN A 123 -1.93 -6.09 20.46
CA GLN A 123 -0.87 -6.75 19.71
C GLN A 123 -1.46 -7.49 18.49
N GLY A 124 -0.83 -7.29 17.33
CA GLY A 124 -1.26 -7.86 16.05
C GLY A 124 -2.24 -7.00 15.26
N ASP A 125 -2.67 -5.87 15.82
CA ASP A 125 -3.59 -4.94 15.19
C ASP A 125 -2.85 -3.69 14.69
N LEU A 126 -2.95 -3.42 13.39
CA LEU A 126 -2.55 -2.13 12.83
C LEU A 126 -3.51 -1.03 13.31
N PRO A 127 -3.08 0.25 13.36
CA PRO A 127 -4.03 1.35 13.53
C PRO A 127 -5.11 1.28 12.45
N VAL A 128 -6.33 1.71 12.80
CA VAL A 128 -7.41 1.82 11.80
C VAL A 128 -6.98 2.83 10.73
N THR A 129 -7.31 2.56 9.47
CA THR A 129 -7.10 3.51 8.37
C THR A 129 -8.37 4.30 8.10
N LEU A 130 -8.25 5.61 7.93
CA LEU A 130 -9.26 6.43 7.28
C LEU A 130 -8.97 6.43 5.78
N ASP A 131 -9.85 5.80 5.02
CA ASP A 131 -9.83 5.84 3.56
C ASP A 131 -10.51 7.13 3.09
N VAL A 132 -9.67 8.09 2.69
CA VAL A 132 -10.05 9.46 2.32
C VAL A 132 -9.84 9.58 0.82
N GLU A 133 -10.86 9.17 0.08
CA GLU A 133 -10.85 9.15 -1.37
C GLU A 133 -12.21 9.50 -1.96
N GLN A 134 -12.24 9.71 -3.28
CA GLN A 134 -13.39 10.05 -4.14
C GLN A 134 -14.25 11.23 -3.62
N PRO A 135 -14.35 12.33 -4.38
CA PRO A 135 -15.08 13.50 -3.88
C PRO A 135 -16.58 13.18 -3.93
N PRO A 136 -17.30 13.22 -2.80
CA PRO A 136 -18.75 13.09 -2.85
C PRO A 136 -19.37 14.34 -3.50
N PRO A 137 -20.60 14.23 -4.03
CA PRO A 137 -21.38 15.39 -4.40
C PRO A 137 -21.50 16.37 -3.22
N GLY A 138 -21.24 17.65 -3.46
CA GLY A 138 -21.29 18.68 -2.42
C GLY A 138 -20.15 18.61 -1.41
N LEU A 139 -18.97 18.13 -1.82
CA LEU A 139 -17.77 18.10 -0.99
C LEU A 139 -17.55 19.45 -0.26
N PRO A 140 -17.29 19.44 1.06
CA PRO A 140 -16.95 20.66 1.80
C PRO A 140 -15.70 21.37 1.26
N SER A 141 -15.53 22.65 1.62
CA SER A 141 -14.25 23.35 1.39
C SER A 141 -13.08 22.54 1.97
N PRO A 142 -11.87 22.58 1.37
CA PRO A 142 -10.71 21.81 1.86
C PRO A 142 -10.45 21.97 3.37
N THR A 143 -10.51 23.20 3.90
CA THR A 143 -10.36 23.47 5.34
C THR A 143 -11.38 22.72 6.20
N ARG A 144 -12.66 22.77 5.82
CA ARG A 144 -13.73 22.04 6.51
C ARG A 144 -13.56 20.54 6.37
N TYR A 145 -13.20 20.05 5.17
CA TYR A 145 -13.01 18.63 4.95
C TYR A 145 -11.85 18.08 5.79
N ALA A 146 -10.71 18.76 5.82
CA ALA A 146 -9.57 18.45 6.68
C ALA A 146 -9.95 18.47 8.18
N ALA A 147 -10.78 19.43 8.63
CA ALA A 147 -11.26 19.45 10.00
C ALA A 147 -12.12 18.22 10.34
N MET A 148 -12.95 17.75 9.40
CA MET A 148 -13.77 16.54 9.59
C MET A 148 -12.92 15.26 9.60
N VAL A 149 -11.91 15.16 8.73
CA VAL A 149 -10.94 14.03 8.75
C VAL A 149 -10.21 14.00 10.09
N ARG A 150 -9.82 15.16 10.63
CA ARG A 150 -9.18 15.26 11.95
C ARG A 150 -10.11 14.83 13.08
N ASP A 151 -11.35 15.32 13.09
CA ASP A 151 -12.35 14.92 14.10
C ASP A 151 -12.58 13.40 14.07
N LEU A 152 -12.66 12.79 12.88
CA LEU A 152 -12.78 11.34 12.76
C LEU A 152 -11.55 10.63 13.33
N ALA A 153 -10.35 11.10 12.98
CA ALA A 153 -9.11 10.51 13.43
C ALA A 153 -8.95 10.58 14.96
N ASP A 154 -9.26 11.73 15.56
CA ASP A 154 -9.15 11.95 17.00
C ASP A 154 -10.12 11.06 17.78
N ARG A 155 -11.37 10.90 17.30
CA ARG A 155 -12.35 10.00 17.92
C ARG A 155 -11.95 8.53 17.83
N ILE A 156 -11.43 8.11 16.68
CA ILE A 156 -10.92 6.73 16.51
C ILE A 156 -9.70 6.52 17.38
N GLU A 157 -8.77 7.47 17.47
CA GLU A 157 -7.60 7.39 18.36
C GLU A 157 -8.03 7.25 19.83
N ALA A 158 -8.99 8.06 20.28
CA ALA A 158 -9.54 8.00 21.63
C ALA A 158 -10.18 6.63 21.94
N GLY A 159 -10.98 6.08 21.02
CA GLY A 159 -11.68 4.81 21.23
C GLY A 159 -10.80 3.57 21.08
N THR A 160 -9.86 3.60 20.13
CA THR A 160 -9.00 2.45 19.81
C THR A 160 -7.67 2.45 20.56
N GLY A 161 -7.26 3.60 21.09
CA GLY A 161 -5.98 3.82 21.74
C GLY A 161 -4.80 4.01 20.78
N ARG A 162 -5.04 4.13 19.47
CA ARG A 162 -3.97 4.26 18.47
C ARG A 162 -4.32 5.26 17.38
N ARG A 163 -3.37 6.15 17.08
CA ARG A 163 -3.46 7.13 15.98
C ARG A 163 -3.74 6.44 14.65
N PRO A 164 -4.83 6.78 13.95
CA PRO A 164 -5.18 6.18 12.68
C PRO A 164 -4.16 6.43 11.56
N MET A 165 -4.13 5.52 10.59
CA MET A 165 -3.45 5.74 9.31
C MET A 165 -4.36 6.52 8.35
N ILE A 166 -3.78 7.15 7.33
CA ILE A 166 -4.53 7.80 6.26
C ILE A 166 -4.28 7.06 4.96
N TYR A 167 -5.35 6.64 4.29
CA TYR A 167 -5.29 6.19 2.90
C TYR A 167 -5.76 7.31 1.97
N THR A 168 -5.00 7.54 0.89
CA THR A 168 -5.35 8.49 -0.17
C THR A 168 -4.53 8.22 -1.43
N GLY A 169 -5.09 8.59 -2.58
CA GLY A 169 -4.38 8.59 -3.86
C GLY A 169 -3.53 9.84 -4.10
N ARG A 170 -2.57 9.72 -5.03
CA ARG A 170 -1.67 10.80 -5.51
C ARG A 170 -2.35 12.15 -5.73
N TYR A 171 -3.43 12.16 -6.50
CA TYR A 171 -4.09 13.41 -6.88
C TYR A 171 -5.20 13.85 -5.93
N TYR A 172 -5.68 12.95 -5.08
CA TYR A 172 -6.85 13.23 -4.26
C TYR A 172 -6.56 14.24 -3.15
N TRP A 173 -5.55 13.95 -2.32
CA TRP A 173 -5.19 14.81 -1.21
C TRP A 173 -4.88 16.26 -1.60
N PRO A 174 -4.00 16.54 -2.58
CA PRO A 174 -3.70 17.91 -2.99
C PRO A 174 -4.89 18.60 -3.68
N SER A 175 -5.81 17.85 -4.28
CA SER A 175 -6.98 18.46 -4.94
C SER A 175 -8.08 18.82 -3.94
N TYR A 176 -8.34 17.96 -2.94
CA TYR A 176 -9.56 18.01 -2.15
C TYR A 176 -9.33 18.30 -0.65
N VAL A 177 -8.21 17.87 -0.08
CA VAL A 177 -7.95 18.02 1.37
C VAL A 177 -7.01 19.19 1.66
N GLN A 178 -5.96 19.37 0.85
CA GLN A 178 -5.05 20.53 0.90
C GLN A 178 -4.53 20.84 2.31
N SER A 179 -4.14 19.80 3.07
CA SER A 179 -3.69 19.96 4.45
C SER A 179 -2.42 19.18 4.73
N THR A 180 -1.43 19.86 5.31
CA THR A 180 -0.17 19.26 5.79
C THR A 180 -0.24 18.79 7.24
N ALA A 181 -1.39 18.98 7.89
CA ALA A 181 -1.54 18.77 9.33
C ALA A 181 -1.64 17.28 9.74
N PHE A 182 -1.49 16.36 8.79
CA PHE A 182 -1.60 14.90 8.97
C PHE A 182 -0.28 14.15 8.80
N ARG A 183 0.85 14.87 8.72
CA ARG A 183 2.20 14.30 8.55
C ARG A 183 2.60 13.24 9.59
N ASP A 184 2.01 13.29 10.78
CA ASP A 184 2.27 12.35 11.88
C ASP A 184 1.39 11.08 11.81
N HIS A 185 0.46 11.01 10.85
CA HIS A 185 -0.31 9.80 10.53
C HIS A 185 0.46 8.96 9.50
N PRO A 186 0.60 7.64 9.70
CA PRO A 186 1.18 6.77 8.68
C PRO A 186 0.36 6.84 7.39
N LEU A 187 1.03 7.07 6.26
CA LEU A 187 0.41 7.12 4.95
C LEU A 187 0.31 5.72 4.33
N TRP A 188 -0.90 5.33 3.94
CA TRP A 188 -1.14 4.23 3.01
C TRP A 188 -1.49 4.83 1.64
N HIS A 189 -0.53 4.85 0.75
CA HIS A 189 -0.62 5.58 -0.50
C HIS A 189 -1.15 4.72 -1.64
N ALA A 190 -2.12 5.23 -2.41
CA ALA A 190 -2.60 4.56 -3.61
C ALA A 190 -1.99 5.16 -4.89
N GLN A 191 -1.24 4.34 -5.61
CA GLN A 191 -0.85 4.64 -6.98
C GLN A 191 -0.56 3.36 -7.76
N TYR A 192 -1.36 3.11 -8.80
CA TYR A 192 -1.19 1.97 -9.69
C TYR A 192 -0.29 2.36 -10.85
N THR A 193 0.96 1.88 -10.81
CA THR A 193 1.94 2.17 -11.85
C THR A 193 2.62 0.89 -12.29
N THR A 194 2.76 0.73 -13.60
CA THR A 194 3.46 -0.41 -14.22
C THR A 194 4.84 -0.02 -14.74
N THR A 195 5.14 1.27 -14.79
CA THR A 195 6.36 1.83 -15.41
C THR A 195 7.31 2.44 -14.39
N GLN A 196 6.83 2.79 -13.19
CA GLN A 196 7.62 3.39 -12.13
C GLN A 196 7.85 2.39 -11.00
N PRO A 197 9.08 2.23 -10.48
CA PRO A 197 9.35 1.30 -9.38
C PRO A 197 8.79 1.76 -8.03
N CYS A 198 8.38 3.03 -7.93
CA CYS A 198 8.07 3.73 -6.68
C CYS A 198 6.93 4.74 -6.88
N PRO A 199 6.11 5.02 -5.85
CA PRO A 199 5.03 5.99 -5.97
C PRO A 199 5.50 7.46 -5.85
N TYR A 200 4.73 8.35 -6.47
CA TYR A 200 4.67 9.79 -6.24
C TYR A 200 3.67 10.04 -5.13
N ILE A 201 4.14 10.34 -3.93
CA ILE A 201 3.25 10.50 -2.78
C ILE A 201 2.64 11.90 -2.74
N ALA A 202 1.50 11.99 -2.04
CA ALA A 202 0.89 13.27 -1.74
C ALA A 202 1.85 14.18 -0.95
N ASP A 203 1.80 15.47 -1.25
CA ASP A 203 2.67 16.54 -0.76
C ASP A 203 2.69 16.72 0.78
N ALA A 204 1.63 16.30 1.47
CA ALA A 204 1.52 16.36 2.92
C ALA A 204 2.42 15.38 3.67
N TRP A 205 3.02 14.39 2.99
CA TRP A 205 3.93 13.41 3.60
C TRP A 205 5.33 13.45 3.01
N ARG A 206 6.30 12.93 3.78
CA ARG A 206 7.69 12.74 3.33
C ARG A 206 8.02 11.28 3.01
N ASN A 207 7.18 10.35 3.46
CA ASN A 207 7.32 8.93 3.20
C ASN A 207 5.94 8.24 3.28
N TRP A 208 5.82 7.06 2.67
CA TRP A 208 4.68 6.16 2.80
C TRP A 208 5.02 4.99 3.73
N ALA A 209 4.05 4.59 4.55
CA ALA A 209 4.12 3.38 5.37
C ALA A 209 3.62 2.16 4.58
N PHE A 210 2.53 2.34 3.82
CA PHE A 210 1.99 1.33 2.92
C PHE A 210 1.80 1.91 1.52
N TRP A 211 1.88 1.07 0.50
CA TRP A 211 1.64 1.41 -0.90
C TRP A 211 0.72 0.37 -1.53
N GLN A 212 -0.50 0.79 -1.90
CA GLN A 212 -1.40 0.02 -2.75
C GLN A 212 -0.99 0.23 -4.20
N TYR A 213 -0.40 -0.80 -4.80
CA TYR A 213 0.29 -0.69 -6.10
C TYR A 213 -0.49 -1.33 -7.26
N SER A 214 -1.55 -2.07 -6.96
CA SER A 214 -2.42 -2.67 -7.98
C SER A 214 -3.81 -2.93 -7.40
N SER A 215 -4.84 -2.78 -8.24
CA SER A 215 -6.22 -3.21 -7.96
C SER A 215 -6.68 -4.42 -8.78
N THR A 216 -5.75 -5.00 -9.55
CA THR A 216 -6.02 -6.11 -10.48
C THR A 216 -5.18 -7.34 -10.15
N GLY A 217 -4.67 -7.40 -8.92
CA GLY A 217 -3.87 -8.51 -8.42
C GLY A 217 -4.62 -9.83 -8.40
N ARG A 218 -3.84 -10.92 -8.40
CA ARG A 218 -4.34 -12.29 -8.26
C ARG A 218 -3.58 -12.98 -7.12
N VAL A 219 -4.30 -13.42 -6.11
CA VAL A 219 -3.75 -14.11 -4.93
C VAL A 219 -4.52 -15.39 -4.73
N SER A 220 -3.80 -16.50 -4.57
CA SER A 220 -4.39 -17.80 -4.25
C SER A 220 -5.27 -17.70 -3.00
N GLY A 221 -6.51 -18.20 -3.09
CA GLY A 221 -7.51 -18.10 -2.03
C GLY A 221 -8.51 -16.95 -2.18
N ILE A 222 -8.36 -16.12 -3.21
CA ILE A 222 -9.32 -15.06 -3.57
C ILE A 222 -9.75 -15.25 -5.02
N SER A 223 -11.05 -15.30 -5.26
CA SER A 223 -11.61 -15.28 -6.61
C SER A 223 -11.69 -13.84 -7.11
N GLY A 224 -11.30 -13.61 -8.36
CA GLY A 224 -11.36 -12.26 -8.94
C GLY A 224 -10.10 -11.43 -8.66
N ASN A 225 -10.25 -10.12 -8.77
CA ASN A 225 -9.19 -9.16 -8.51
C ASN A 225 -9.09 -8.87 -7.02
N VAL A 226 -7.88 -8.60 -6.55
CA VAL A 226 -7.61 -8.10 -5.20
C VAL A 226 -6.58 -7.00 -5.25
N ASP A 227 -6.74 -6.02 -4.38
CA ASP A 227 -5.78 -4.96 -4.16
C ASP A 227 -4.49 -5.52 -3.55
N LEU A 228 -3.34 -5.07 -4.06
CA LEU A 228 -2.04 -5.52 -3.60
C LEU A 228 -1.29 -4.38 -2.93
N ASP A 229 -0.75 -4.69 -1.76
CA ASP A 229 -0.08 -3.73 -0.90
C ASP A 229 1.34 -4.13 -0.56
N ARG A 230 2.16 -3.12 -0.33
CA ARG A 230 3.49 -3.23 0.26
C ARG A 230 3.59 -2.37 1.49
N PHE A 231 4.10 -2.92 2.58
CA PHE A 231 4.61 -2.13 3.69
C PHE A 231 6.08 -1.74 3.44
N ASN A 232 6.44 -0.49 3.74
CA ASN A 232 7.79 0.04 3.60
C ASN A 232 8.65 -0.32 4.83
N GLY A 233 9.36 -1.44 4.77
CA GLY A 233 10.24 -1.89 5.85
C GLY A 233 10.25 -3.41 6.03
N THR A 234 11.02 -3.87 7.01
CA THR A 234 11.10 -5.31 7.35
C THR A 234 9.84 -5.80 8.05
N TYR A 235 9.65 -7.12 8.09
CA TYR A 235 8.54 -7.73 8.84
C TYR A 235 8.58 -7.41 10.34
N ALA A 236 9.77 -7.28 10.93
CA ALA A 236 9.91 -6.87 12.33
C ALA A 236 9.40 -5.43 12.58
N GLU A 237 9.52 -4.54 11.60
CA GLU A 237 9.03 -3.16 11.73
C GLU A 237 7.52 -3.10 11.55
N LEU A 238 6.98 -3.92 10.64
CA LEU A 238 5.53 -4.12 10.54
C LEU A 238 4.96 -4.68 11.85
N GLN A 239 5.65 -5.63 12.49
CA GLN A 239 5.27 -6.14 13.81
C GLN A 239 5.28 -5.03 14.87
N ARG A 240 6.30 -4.17 14.91
CA ARG A 240 6.30 -3.00 15.82
C ARG A 240 5.13 -2.07 15.53
N LEU A 241 4.84 -1.79 14.25
CA LEU A 241 3.67 -1.00 13.87
C LEU A 241 2.36 -1.67 14.30
N ALA A 242 2.30 -2.99 14.38
CA ALA A 242 1.15 -3.76 14.86
C ALA A 242 1.15 -3.98 16.40
N GLY A 243 2.00 -3.27 17.15
CA GLY A 243 2.01 -3.34 18.62
C GLY A 243 2.66 -4.61 19.19
N PHE A 244 3.46 -5.34 18.42
CA PHE A 244 4.35 -6.34 18.99
C PHE A 244 5.51 -5.65 19.71
N PRO A 245 5.98 -6.19 20.85
CA PRO A 245 7.17 -5.68 21.52
C PRO A 245 8.36 -5.76 20.58
N ALA A 246 9.30 -4.83 20.72
CA ALA A 246 10.60 -4.98 20.09
C ALA A 246 11.22 -6.31 20.54
N PRO A 247 11.95 -7.02 19.66
CA PRO A 247 12.79 -8.12 20.12
C PRO A 247 13.66 -7.60 21.26
N ALA A 248 13.72 -8.34 22.37
CA ALA A 248 14.67 -8.02 23.42
C ALA A 248 16.06 -7.99 22.77
N VAL A 249 16.67 -6.82 22.69
CA VAL A 249 18.09 -6.73 22.40
C VAL A 249 18.76 -7.40 23.59
N ASP A 250 19.38 -8.54 23.36
CA ASP A 250 20.24 -9.15 24.36
C ASP A 250 21.36 -8.14 24.61
N ALA A 251 21.23 -7.37 25.69
CA ALA A 251 22.24 -6.39 26.10
C ALA A 251 23.49 -7.21 26.36
N GLY A 252 24.42 -7.15 25.40
CA GLY A 252 25.53 -8.08 25.28
C GLY A 252 26.13 -8.43 26.63
N THR A 253 26.00 -9.69 27.02
CA THR A 253 26.94 -10.25 27.98
C THR A 253 28.32 -10.08 27.34
N PRO A 254 29.30 -9.43 28.00
CA PRO A 254 30.65 -9.36 27.46
C PRO A 254 31.11 -10.77 27.13
N ARG A 255 31.38 -11.03 25.85
CA ARG A 255 32.03 -12.27 25.44
C ARG A 255 33.43 -12.21 26.03
N ASP A 256 33.68 -12.98 27.09
CA ASP A 256 35.04 -13.32 27.50
C ASP A 256 35.73 -13.89 26.26
N VAL A 257 36.64 -13.10 25.71
CA VAL A 257 37.55 -13.53 24.65
C VAL A 257 38.47 -14.56 25.30
N PRO A 258 38.54 -15.81 24.82
CA PRO A 258 39.50 -16.75 25.36
C PRO A 258 40.89 -16.23 24.99
N VAL A 259 41.68 -15.90 26.02
CA VAL A 259 43.11 -15.59 25.89
C VAL A 259 43.78 -16.80 25.25
N VAL A 260 44.25 -16.65 24.02
CA VAL A 260 45.15 -17.60 23.38
C VAL A 260 46.43 -17.58 24.20
N ARG A 261 46.69 -18.66 24.96
CA ARG A 261 48.00 -18.93 25.52
C ARG A 261 48.81 -19.68 24.49
N ASP A 262 50.00 -19.17 24.22
CA ASP A 262 51.00 -19.71 23.30
C ASP A 262 51.27 -21.21 23.56
N VAL A 263 51.31 -21.99 22.49
CA VAL A 263 51.80 -23.37 22.50
C VAL A 263 53.23 -23.37 21.93
N PRO A 264 54.24 -23.92 22.62
CA PRO A 264 55.55 -24.13 22.02
C PRO A 264 55.56 -25.42 21.18
N ALA A 265 56.25 -25.35 20.05
CA ALA A 265 56.51 -26.47 19.16
C ALA A 265 57.61 -27.39 19.71
N ALA A 266 57.44 -28.71 19.58
CA ALA A 266 58.43 -29.64 19.02
C ALA A 266 58.03 -31.13 19.17
N SER A 267 58.11 -31.81 18.02
CA SER A 267 58.63 -33.15 17.71
C SER A 267 58.15 -34.46 18.38
N ASP A 268 58.20 -35.48 17.51
CA ASP A 268 58.36 -36.93 17.73
C ASP A 268 57.12 -37.83 17.72
N ALA A 269 56.89 -38.43 16.55
CA ALA A 269 56.37 -39.80 16.39
C ALA A 269 57.48 -40.82 16.78
N PRO A 270 57.26 -42.13 17.07
CA PRO A 270 56.36 -43.04 16.32
C PRO A 270 55.74 -44.26 17.11
N VAL A 271 55.09 -45.16 16.33
CA VAL A 271 54.97 -46.64 16.45
C VAL A 271 53.56 -47.26 16.63
N VAL A 272 53.06 -47.75 15.50
CA VAL A 272 52.31 -48.99 15.12
C VAL A 272 51.84 -50.00 16.19
N ARG A 273 50.61 -50.52 15.99
CA ARG A 273 50.10 -51.94 16.00
C ARG A 273 48.65 -51.98 16.51
N ASP A 274 47.65 -52.73 16.02
CA ASP A 274 47.51 -53.81 15.03
C ASP A 274 46.04 -53.80 14.50
N VAL A 275 45.84 -54.41 13.33
CA VAL A 275 44.53 -54.78 12.72
C VAL A 275 44.33 -56.29 12.93
N PRO A 276 43.08 -56.82 12.96
CA PRO A 276 42.67 -57.61 11.79
C PRO A 276 41.22 -57.41 11.32
N ALA A 277 41.13 -57.47 9.98
CA ALA A 277 40.04 -57.81 9.05
C ALA A 277 39.35 -59.17 9.36
N ALA A 278 38.25 -59.65 8.76
CA ALA A 278 37.28 -59.24 7.73
C ALA A 278 36.19 -60.34 7.61
N SER A 279 35.37 -60.25 6.54
CA SER A 279 34.52 -61.25 5.83
C SER A 279 33.03 -61.24 6.18
N ASP A 280 32.07 -61.34 5.25
CA ASP A 280 32.03 -61.53 3.78
C ASP A 280 30.59 -61.15 3.32
N ALA A 281 30.37 -60.35 2.26
CA ALA A 281 30.20 -60.69 0.84
C ALA A 281 28.79 -61.19 0.37
N SER A 282 28.05 -60.26 -0.25
CA SER A 282 27.34 -60.30 -1.56
C SER A 282 26.58 -61.55 -2.08
N VAL A 283 25.34 -61.36 -2.58
CA VAL A 283 24.86 -61.91 -3.88
C VAL A 283 23.82 -60.96 -4.54
N VAL A 284 24.02 -60.73 -5.84
CA VAL A 284 23.20 -60.01 -6.84
C VAL A 284 22.22 -61.00 -7.52
N ARG A 285 21.05 -60.55 -8.01
CA ARG A 285 20.53 -60.89 -9.37
C ARG A 285 19.15 -60.29 -9.71
N ASP A 286 19.18 -59.52 -10.80
CA ASP A 286 18.36 -59.53 -12.03
C ASP A 286 16.86 -59.18 -12.08
N VAL A 287 16.62 -58.28 -13.04
CA VAL A 287 15.39 -57.75 -13.65
C VAL A 287 14.89 -58.71 -14.76
N PRO A 288 13.61 -58.63 -15.15
CA PRO A 288 13.35 -58.26 -16.56
C PRO A 288 12.24 -57.20 -16.74
N ALA A 289 12.43 -56.35 -17.75
CA ALA A 289 11.44 -55.51 -18.44
C ALA A 289 10.52 -56.40 -19.33
N ALA A 290 9.40 -56.01 -19.94
CA ALA A 290 8.81 -54.75 -20.35
C ALA A 290 7.32 -55.00 -20.73
N SER A 291 6.47 -53.96 -20.79
CA SER A 291 5.66 -53.70 -21.99
C SER A 291 5.01 -52.30 -22.00
N ASP A 292 4.92 -51.80 -23.24
CA ASP A 292 4.59 -50.47 -23.75
C ASP A 292 3.23 -49.85 -23.41
N ALA A 293 3.21 -48.51 -23.34
CA ALA A 293 2.09 -47.67 -23.81
C ALA A 293 2.63 -46.33 -24.36
N PRO A 294 2.08 -45.79 -25.48
CA PRO A 294 2.81 -44.89 -26.36
C PRO A 294 2.66 -43.40 -26.02
N VAL A 295 3.76 -42.67 -26.23
CA VAL A 295 3.85 -41.20 -26.22
C VAL A 295 3.50 -40.66 -27.61
N ALA A 296 2.51 -39.77 -27.68
CA ALA A 296 2.12 -39.09 -28.91
C ALA A 296 3.16 -38.02 -29.32
N ARG A 297 3.57 -38.08 -30.59
CA ARG A 297 4.53 -37.17 -31.24
C ARG A 297 3.88 -35.85 -31.65
N CYS A 298 4.64 -34.74 -31.49
CA CYS A 298 4.43 -33.49 -32.22
C CYS A 298 4.84 -33.63 -33.70
N PRO A 299 4.14 -33.01 -34.66
CA PRO A 299 4.66 -32.80 -36.01
C PRO A 299 5.32 -31.42 -36.14
N ARG A 300 6.54 -31.39 -36.69
CA ARG A 300 7.08 -30.22 -37.40
C ARG A 300 6.66 -30.33 -38.87
N GLY A 301 6.06 -29.27 -39.40
CA GLY A 301 5.68 -29.13 -40.81
C GLY A 301 5.96 -27.70 -41.28
N ASP A 302 6.22 -27.57 -42.57
CA ASP A 302 7.10 -26.60 -43.21
C ASP A 302 6.52 -25.17 -43.39
N ARG A 303 7.43 -24.25 -43.72
CA ARG A 303 7.25 -22.81 -43.94
C ARG A 303 6.47 -22.50 -45.23
N SER A 304 5.50 -21.58 -45.16
CA SER A 304 5.21 -20.56 -46.19
C SER A 304 4.28 -19.46 -45.63
N PRO A 305 4.57 -18.16 -45.84
CA PRO A 305 3.83 -17.06 -45.23
C PRO A 305 2.56 -16.69 -46.01
N PRO A 306 1.45 -16.29 -45.36
CA PRO A 306 0.28 -15.78 -46.06
C PRO A 306 0.48 -14.35 -46.56
N ARG A 307 0.11 -14.12 -47.82
CA ARG A 307 0.15 -12.84 -48.54
C ARG A 307 -0.84 -11.84 -47.93
N ARG A 308 -0.40 -10.58 -47.77
CA ARG A 308 -1.24 -9.44 -47.39
C ARG A 308 -2.24 -9.09 -48.51
N PRO A 309 -3.51 -8.77 -48.21
CA PRO A 309 -4.38 -8.07 -49.15
C PRO A 309 -4.02 -6.57 -49.26
N PRO A 310 -4.27 -5.91 -50.40
CA PRO A 310 -3.92 -4.50 -50.61
C PRO A 310 -4.82 -3.54 -49.81
N PRO A 311 -4.35 -2.31 -49.51
CA PRO A 311 -5.09 -1.35 -48.70
C PRO A 311 -6.29 -0.77 -49.46
N ARG A 312 -7.44 -0.67 -48.78
CA ARG A 312 -8.58 0.15 -49.24
C ARG A 312 -8.33 1.62 -48.88
N LEU A 313 -8.34 2.48 -49.89
CA LEU A 313 -8.58 3.91 -49.76
C LEU A 313 -10.03 4.13 -49.30
N VAL A 314 -10.24 4.86 -48.22
CA VAL A 314 -11.52 5.54 -47.95
C VAL A 314 -11.26 6.87 -47.23
N ASP A 315 -12.04 7.85 -47.63
CA ASP A 315 -11.86 9.30 -47.55
C ASP A 315 -11.81 9.94 -46.16
N GLY A 316 -11.24 11.15 -46.15
CA GLY A 316 -11.12 12.03 -45.00
C GLY A 316 -12.45 12.58 -44.46
N GLY A 317 -12.50 12.68 -43.13
CA GLY A 317 -13.50 13.41 -42.33
C GLY A 317 -12.92 13.68 -40.93
N PRO A 318 -13.30 14.78 -40.25
CA PRO A 318 -12.44 15.40 -39.24
C PRO A 318 -12.37 14.61 -37.93
N SER A 319 -11.16 14.63 -37.36
CA SER A 319 -10.74 13.91 -36.16
C SER A 319 -11.48 14.37 -34.89
N ARG A 320 -12.16 13.45 -34.20
CA ARG A 320 -12.48 13.58 -32.78
C ARG A 320 -11.27 13.14 -31.95
N PRO A 321 -10.94 13.82 -30.83
CA PRO A 321 -9.85 13.38 -29.95
C PRO A 321 -10.20 12.03 -29.29
N PRO A 322 -9.22 11.15 -29.03
CA PRO A 322 -9.47 9.85 -28.43
C PRO A 322 -9.98 9.99 -26.99
N ALA A 323 -11.05 9.24 -26.69
CA ALA A 323 -11.60 9.11 -25.34
C ALA A 323 -10.60 8.41 -24.41
N SER A 324 -10.44 8.97 -23.20
CA SER A 324 -9.63 8.39 -22.12
C SER A 324 -10.19 7.01 -21.69
N PRO A 325 -9.35 5.99 -21.43
CA PRO A 325 -9.81 4.62 -21.19
C PRO A 325 -10.20 4.32 -19.72
N HIS A 326 -10.63 5.31 -18.93
CA HIS A 326 -10.94 5.10 -17.51
C HIS A 326 -12.22 5.82 -17.05
N ALA A 327 -13.37 5.30 -17.48
CA ALA A 327 -14.63 5.51 -16.77
C ALA A 327 -15.28 4.13 -16.51
N PRO A 328 -15.66 3.80 -15.25
CA PRO A 328 -16.47 2.61 -14.99
C PRO A 328 -17.83 2.72 -15.68
N PRO A 329 -18.47 1.60 -16.02
CA PRO A 329 -19.78 1.61 -16.68
C PRO A 329 -20.84 2.31 -15.80
N PRO A 330 -21.80 3.02 -16.40
CA PRO A 330 -22.85 3.69 -15.65
C PRO A 330 -23.70 2.67 -14.85
N PRO A 331 -24.26 3.08 -13.70
CA PRO A 331 -25.12 2.20 -12.91
C PRO A 331 -26.37 1.79 -13.71
N PRO A 332 -26.95 0.60 -13.42
CA PRO A 332 -28.17 0.15 -14.08
C PRO A 332 -29.34 1.11 -13.81
N PRO A 333 -30.32 1.21 -14.73
CA PRO A 333 -31.48 2.05 -14.55
C PRO A 333 -32.31 1.60 -13.34
N PRO A 334 -33.01 2.52 -12.65
CA PRO A 334 -33.87 2.17 -11.53
C PRO A 334 -35.00 1.22 -11.96
N PRO A 335 -35.48 0.34 -11.07
CA PRO A 335 -36.58 -0.56 -11.38
C PRO A 335 -37.86 0.24 -11.70
N PRO A 336 -38.73 -0.26 -12.58
CA PRO A 336 -39.99 0.40 -12.91
C PRO A 336 -40.86 0.56 -11.67
N PRO A 337 -41.67 1.64 -11.58
CA PRO A 337 -42.56 1.85 -10.44
C PRO A 337 -43.53 0.66 -10.31
N LEU A 338 -43.69 0.17 -9.08
CA LEU A 338 -44.65 -0.85 -8.73
C LEU A 338 -46.05 -0.37 -9.17
N ARG A 339 -46.65 -1.07 -10.15
CA ARG A 339 -48.05 -0.86 -10.49
C ARG A 339 -48.88 -1.16 -9.24
N SER A 340 -49.60 -0.15 -8.77
CA SER A 340 -50.65 -0.28 -7.77
C SER A 340 -51.59 -1.41 -8.21
N ARG A 341 -51.60 -2.49 -7.45
CA ARG A 341 -52.66 -3.49 -7.55
C ARG A 341 -53.91 -2.86 -6.97
N ASP A 342 -54.93 -2.76 -7.80
CA ASP A 342 -56.31 -2.51 -7.41
C ASP A 342 -56.69 -3.43 -6.25
N VAL A 343 -57.04 -2.84 -5.12
CA VAL A 343 -57.79 -3.52 -4.06
C VAL A 343 -59.24 -3.20 -4.32
N ALA A 344 -59.93 -4.17 -4.93
CA ALA A 344 -61.38 -4.19 -4.97
C ALA A 344 -61.93 -4.29 -3.55
N ARG A 345 -62.78 -3.32 -3.17
CA ARG A 345 -64.01 -3.52 -2.40
C ARG A 345 -64.97 -2.38 -2.69
#